data_AF-A0A0M9EPM7-F1
#
_entry.id   AF-A0A0M9EPM7-F1
#
_cell.length_a   1.000
_cell.length_b   1.000
_cell.length_c   1.000
_cell.angle_alpha   90.00
_cell.angle_beta   90.00
_cell.angle_gamma   90.00
#
_symmetry.space_group_name_H-M   'P 1'
#
loop_
_entity.id
_entity.type
_entity.pdbx_description
1 polymer ?
#
loop_
_entity_poly.entity_id
_entity_poly.type
_entity_poly.pdbx_seq_one_letter_code
_entity_poly.pdbx_strand_id
1 'polypeptide(L)'
;MTLSNAPAVDKCQCPMAKADYEIEGELGTTVTCPDCHLEEVTTQKPDETEQPDVRQAPLPDEKRVYIAFKGSISFKKIANRNPSDQSIISAIKKRKKTQQPVRTLVNEYGISTLVTSLRSLLDQEVFTSVDAARCRFPDLFVEEQASPRPEEEQETVTGHLPIKEIEPLDGECNQSNEVDGGFVPFLTCAEAVSLQTWIDLFTKNKTLETEDNAGSLSNLLSSVGKIQNVVIHRLNLNFFEVNQFLLNAEEFIRLLDTPMYLDAVKSLRGRIEEVLLMANRDAASIQNGANREVAEIEAQRERLNREEEEVKRDRDENLDTIRDSIERDIFVAMREAKDALPDIGLAENR
;
A
#
# COMPACT_ATOMS: atom_id res chain seq x y z
N MET A 1 0.00 -31.96 60.57
CA MET A 1 0.22 -32.13 59.11
C MET A 1 -0.32 -30.86 58.46
N THR A 2 0.40 -29.99 57.78
CA THR A 2 1.82 -29.86 57.39
C THR A 2 2.01 -28.36 57.09
N LEU A 3 3.02 -27.73 57.70
CA LEU A 3 3.56 -26.43 57.27
C LEU A 3 4.42 -26.66 56.02
N SER A 4 4.44 -25.71 55.08
CA SER A 4 5.57 -25.53 54.17
C SER A 4 5.77 -24.05 53.87
N ASN A 5 6.83 -23.48 54.43
CA ASN A 5 7.39 -22.19 54.11
C ASN A 5 8.33 -22.35 52.90
N ALA A 6 8.24 -21.44 51.93
CA ALA A 6 9.20 -21.31 50.84
C ALA A 6 10.51 -20.62 51.31
N PRO A 7 11.69 -21.00 50.81
CA PRO A 7 12.92 -20.25 51.02
C PRO A 7 13.14 -19.22 49.89
N ALA A 8 13.53 -18.00 50.28
CA ALA A 8 13.96 -16.94 49.38
C ALA A 8 15.33 -17.29 48.77
N VAL A 9 15.51 -17.00 47.47
CA VAL A 9 16.81 -17.08 46.78
C VAL A 9 17.45 -15.69 46.88
N ASP A 10 18.49 -15.57 47.70
CA ASP A 10 19.23 -14.33 47.94
C ASP A 10 20.07 -13.91 46.72
N LYS A 11 19.91 -12.65 46.27
CA LYS A 11 20.79 -11.99 45.30
C LYS A 11 21.90 -11.25 46.04
N CYS A 12 23.11 -11.26 45.51
CA CYS A 12 24.24 -10.49 46.06
C CYS A 12 23.93 -8.98 46.05
N GLN A 13 24.11 -8.30 47.19
CA GLN A 13 23.83 -6.87 47.39
C GLN A 13 25.11 -6.02 47.56
N CYS A 14 26.29 -6.53 47.16
CA CYS A 14 27.54 -5.77 47.31
C CYS A 14 27.54 -4.50 46.43
N PRO A 15 27.90 -3.33 46.99
CA PRO A 15 27.94 -2.07 46.23
C PRO A 15 29.11 -2.10 45.24
N MET A 16 28.83 -2.08 43.94
CA MET A 16 29.86 -2.05 42.89
C MET A 16 30.69 -0.75 42.98
N ALA A 17 31.91 -0.86 43.47
CA ALA A 17 32.92 0.17 43.29
C ALA A 17 33.36 0.18 41.82
N LYS A 18 33.13 1.29 41.13
CA LYS A 18 33.61 1.55 39.76
C LYS A 18 35.13 1.43 39.73
N ALA A 19 35.63 0.40 39.05
CA ALA A 19 37.01 0.36 38.59
C ALA A 19 37.02 -0.30 37.21
N ASP A 20 37.52 0.44 36.23
CA ASP A 20 37.74 0.01 34.87
C ASP A 20 38.75 -1.13 34.86
N TYR A 21 38.33 -2.32 34.43
CA TYR A 21 39.23 -3.38 34.02
C TYR A 21 38.72 -4.00 32.71
N GLU A 22 39.47 -3.77 31.64
CA GLU A 22 39.35 -4.50 30.39
C GLU A 22 39.82 -5.94 30.65
N ILE A 23 38.91 -6.91 30.55
CA ILE A 23 39.25 -8.32 30.48
C ILE A 23 38.72 -8.85 29.15
N GLU A 24 39.62 -8.96 28.17
CA GLU A 24 39.45 -9.86 27.04
C GLU A 24 39.55 -11.29 27.57
N GLY A 25 38.44 -12.03 27.58
CA GLY A 25 38.38 -13.40 28.10
C GLY A 25 37.30 -14.23 27.42
N GLU A 26 37.71 -15.37 26.88
CA GLU A 26 36.90 -16.38 26.20
C GLU A 26 35.62 -16.79 26.95
N LEU A 27 34.60 -17.15 26.18
CA LEU A 27 33.34 -17.73 26.66
C LEU A 27 33.61 -18.96 27.56
N GLY A 28 33.24 -18.88 28.85
CA GLY A 28 33.06 -20.05 29.71
C GLY A 28 33.74 -20.05 31.08
N THR A 29 34.32 -18.95 31.56
CA THR A 29 34.88 -18.89 32.93
C THR A 29 33.87 -18.31 33.94
N THR A 30 33.57 -19.07 35.00
CA THR A 30 32.81 -18.61 36.16
C THR A 30 33.64 -17.63 36.99
N VAL A 31 33.15 -16.41 37.19
CA VAL A 31 33.80 -15.40 38.03
C VAL A 31 33.13 -15.40 39.40
N THR A 32 33.87 -15.78 40.44
CA THR A 32 33.41 -15.71 41.83
C THR A 32 33.54 -14.28 42.34
N CYS A 33 32.51 -13.73 43.01
CA CYS A 33 32.63 -12.44 43.68
C CYS A 33 33.61 -12.58 44.88
N PRO A 34 34.73 -11.81 44.92
CA PRO A 34 35.76 -11.99 45.95
C PRO A 34 35.33 -11.57 47.36
N ASP A 35 34.24 -10.80 47.51
CA ASP A 35 33.78 -10.34 48.83
C ASP A 35 32.77 -11.28 49.50
N CYS A 36 32.02 -12.07 48.72
CA CYS A 36 30.94 -12.91 49.27
C CYS A 36 30.98 -14.39 48.83
N HIS A 37 31.90 -14.79 47.95
CA HIS A 37 32.15 -16.18 47.56
C HIS A 37 30.93 -16.99 47.06
N LEU A 38 29.83 -16.35 46.63
CA LEU A 38 28.70 -17.04 45.99
C LEU A 38 28.96 -17.23 44.49
N GLU A 39 28.63 -18.43 43.98
CA GLU A 39 28.70 -18.79 42.56
C GLU A 39 27.48 -18.24 41.80
N GLU A 40 27.70 -17.46 40.73
CA GLU A 40 26.62 -17.10 39.81
C GLU A 40 26.37 -18.23 38.81
N VAL A 41 25.19 -18.86 38.91
CA VAL A 41 24.71 -19.85 37.96
C VAL A 41 23.83 -19.15 36.92
N THR A 42 24.34 -18.96 35.71
CA THR A 42 23.52 -18.64 34.53
C THR A 42 22.82 -19.92 34.03
N THR A 43 21.64 -20.22 34.57
CA THR A 43 20.78 -21.29 34.02
C THR A 43 19.88 -20.78 32.91
N GLN A 44 20.20 -21.22 31.69
CA GLN A 44 19.31 -21.27 30.52
C GLN A 44 18.58 -22.64 30.50
N LYS A 45 17.32 -22.68 30.06
CA LYS A 45 16.60 -23.88 29.57
C LYS A 45 15.70 -23.48 28.38
N PRO A 46 15.32 -24.39 27.47
CA PRO A 46 15.58 -24.22 26.03
C PRO A 46 14.32 -24.29 25.13
N ASP A 47 14.47 -23.65 23.97
CA ASP A 47 13.93 -23.95 22.64
C ASP A 47 12.41 -23.99 22.40
N GLU A 48 11.91 -22.93 21.73
CA GLU A 48 11.16 -23.02 20.47
C GLU A 48 11.40 -21.72 19.68
N THR A 49 12.47 -21.73 18.87
CA THR A 49 12.74 -20.90 17.67
C THR A 49 12.09 -19.52 17.54
N GLU A 50 12.77 -18.49 18.05
CA GLU A 50 12.73 -17.14 17.49
C GLU A 50 14.17 -16.65 17.25
N GLN A 51 14.50 -16.41 15.98
CA GLN A 51 15.77 -15.82 15.57
C GLN A 51 15.87 -14.36 16.03
N PRO A 52 17.10 -13.87 16.32
CA PRO A 52 17.32 -12.60 16.98
C PRO A 52 17.03 -11.42 16.07
N ASP A 53 16.21 -10.52 16.60
CA ASP A 53 15.90 -9.18 16.10
C ASP A 53 17.18 -8.36 15.92
N VAL A 54 17.67 -8.29 14.69
CA VAL A 54 18.57 -7.25 14.23
C VAL A 54 17.78 -5.95 14.30
N ARG A 55 18.10 -5.07 15.26
CA ARG A 55 17.55 -3.70 15.31
C ARG A 55 17.82 -2.98 13.98
N GLN A 56 16.89 -3.09 13.04
CA GLN A 56 16.92 -2.35 11.79
C GLN A 56 16.60 -0.89 12.11
N ALA A 57 17.47 0.01 11.66
CA ALA A 57 17.16 1.44 11.65
C ALA A 57 15.83 1.65 10.91
N PRO A 58 14.98 2.61 11.32
CA PRO A 58 13.70 2.86 10.64
C PRO A 58 13.97 3.09 9.15
N LEU A 59 13.41 2.25 8.28
CA LEU A 59 13.55 2.45 6.84
C LEU A 59 12.69 3.65 6.42
N PRO A 60 13.22 4.56 5.59
CA PRO A 60 12.44 5.69 5.10
C PRO A 60 11.30 5.17 4.23
N ASP A 61 10.10 5.72 4.42
CA ASP A 61 8.97 5.48 3.53
C ASP A 61 9.36 5.86 2.08
N GLU A 62 9.42 4.84 1.21
CA GLU A 62 9.81 4.98 -0.19
C GLU A 62 8.91 5.97 -0.94
N LYS A 63 7.62 6.10 -0.54
CA LYS A 63 6.67 7.06 -1.13
C LYS A 63 7.07 8.50 -0.81
N ARG A 64 7.41 8.80 0.45
CA ARG A 64 7.97 10.11 0.87
C ARG A 64 9.27 10.42 0.15
N VAL A 65 10.15 9.42 -0.02
CA VAL A 65 11.40 9.57 -0.78
C VAL A 65 11.09 9.90 -2.25
N TYR A 66 10.23 9.13 -2.91
CA TYR A 66 9.86 9.39 -4.30
C TYR A 66 9.29 10.80 -4.50
N ILE A 67 8.33 11.25 -3.68
CA ILE A 67 7.76 12.61 -3.77
C ILE A 67 8.85 13.67 -3.59
N ALA A 68 9.72 13.49 -2.60
CA ALA A 68 10.80 14.45 -2.32
C ALA A 68 11.82 14.53 -3.46
N PHE A 69 11.97 13.47 -4.28
CA PHE A 69 12.92 13.38 -5.38
C PHE A 69 12.28 13.38 -6.80
N LYS A 70 10.95 13.40 -6.92
CA LYS A 70 10.20 13.55 -8.19
C LYS A 70 10.55 14.89 -8.83
N GLY A 71 10.74 14.92 -10.16
CA GLY A 71 11.07 16.14 -10.91
C GLY A 71 12.51 16.66 -10.79
N SER A 72 13.45 15.94 -10.14
CA SER A 72 14.86 16.35 -10.19
C SER A 72 15.46 16.01 -11.54
N ILE A 73 15.89 17.04 -12.26
CA ILE A 73 16.68 16.91 -13.49
C ILE A 73 17.96 16.09 -13.24
N SER A 74 18.52 16.14 -12.02
CA SER A 74 19.73 15.36 -11.68
C SER A 74 19.41 13.87 -11.57
N PHE A 75 18.28 13.49 -10.96
CA PHE A 75 17.86 12.09 -10.87
C PHE A 75 17.43 11.53 -12.23
N LYS A 76 16.73 12.32 -13.06
CA LYS A 76 16.40 11.93 -14.44
C LYS A 76 17.66 11.69 -15.30
N LYS A 77 18.74 12.45 -15.07
CA LYS A 77 20.03 12.24 -15.76
C LYS A 77 20.81 11.03 -15.23
N ILE A 78 20.75 10.78 -13.93
CA ILE A 78 21.45 9.68 -13.26
C ILE A 78 20.82 8.32 -13.59
N ALA A 79 19.48 8.25 -13.61
CA ALA A 79 18.74 7.04 -13.98
C ALA A 79 19.13 6.50 -15.38
N ASN A 80 19.36 7.39 -16.35
CA ASN A 80 19.70 7.02 -17.72
C ASN A 80 21.17 6.58 -17.93
N ARG A 81 22.02 6.57 -16.89
CA ARG A 81 23.48 6.38 -17.02
C ARG A 81 24.10 5.37 -16.07
N ASN A 82 23.29 4.48 -15.49
CA ASN A 82 23.69 3.50 -14.47
C ASN A 82 24.24 4.18 -13.18
N PRO A 83 23.42 4.31 -12.12
CA PRO A 83 23.68 5.21 -11.01
C PRO A 83 24.75 4.68 -10.03
N SER A 84 25.85 5.42 -9.87
CA SER A 84 26.84 5.17 -8.81
C SER A 84 26.43 5.84 -7.48
N ASP A 85 26.85 5.29 -6.34
CA ASP A 85 26.57 5.87 -5.01
C ASP A 85 27.00 7.34 -4.90
N GLN A 86 28.18 7.64 -5.43
CA GLN A 86 28.73 9.01 -5.48
C GLN A 86 27.81 9.97 -6.23
N SER A 87 27.19 9.52 -7.32
CA SER A 87 26.26 10.34 -8.11
C SER A 87 24.96 10.59 -7.35
N ILE A 88 24.43 9.58 -6.65
CA ILE A 88 23.22 9.68 -5.82
C ILE A 88 23.49 10.61 -4.63
N ILE A 89 24.61 10.43 -3.91
CA ILE A 89 25.01 11.29 -2.79
C ILE A 89 25.12 12.75 -3.22
N SER A 90 25.72 13.01 -4.37
CA SER A 90 25.86 14.37 -4.93
C SER A 90 24.51 14.97 -5.27
N ALA A 91 23.59 14.18 -5.82
CA ALA A 91 22.22 14.62 -6.12
C ALA A 91 21.40 14.91 -4.86
N ILE A 92 21.54 14.09 -3.81
CA ILE A 92 20.93 14.32 -2.49
C ILE A 92 21.46 15.63 -1.89
N LYS A 93 22.78 15.82 -1.84
CA LYS A 93 23.40 17.05 -1.30
C LYS A 93 22.94 18.30 -2.06
N LYS A 94 22.84 18.22 -3.39
CA LYS A 94 22.36 19.32 -4.23
C LYS A 94 20.90 19.65 -3.94
N ARG A 95 20.02 18.65 -3.87
CA ARG A 95 18.58 18.85 -3.62
C ARG A 95 18.27 19.23 -2.17
N LYS A 96 19.09 18.77 -1.20
CA LYS A 96 19.04 19.21 0.21
C LYS A 96 19.22 20.73 0.33
N LYS A 97 20.00 21.37 -0.53
CA LYS A 97 20.18 22.84 -0.49
C LYS A 97 18.91 23.58 -0.91
N THR A 98 18.09 23.02 -1.80
CA THR A 98 16.96 23.72 -2.41
C THR A 98 15.59 23.28 -1.90
N GLN A 99 15.47 22.06 -1.38
CA GLN A 99 14.18 21.46 -1.02
C GLN A 99 14.13 21.09 0.46
N GLN A 100 13.19 21.70 1.19
CA GLN A 100 12.95 21.43 2.61
C GLN A 100 12.59 19.96 2.91
N PRO A 101 11.75 19.26 2.10
CA PRO A 101 11.43 17.85 2.34
C PRO A 101 12.66 16.93 2.35
N VAL A 102 13.65 17.22 1.50
CA VAL A 102 14.91 16.45 1.44
C VAL A 102 15.79 16.74 2.65
N ARG A 103 15.76 17.96 3.20
CA ARG A 103 16.49 18.27 4.46
C ARG A 103 15.92 17.46 5.62
N THR A 104 14.60 17.38 5.73
CA THR A 104 13.91 16.58 6.75
C THR A 104 14.29 15.11 6.63
N LEU A 105 14.16 14.52 5.43
CA LEU A 105 14.52 13.11 5.20
C LEU A 105 15.98 12.79 5.54
N VAL A 106 16.92 13.68 5.17
CA VAL A 106 18.35 13.47 5.48
C VAL A 106 18.64 13.57 6.97
N ASN A 107 17.92 14.42 7.71
CA ASN A 107 18.08 14.55 9.15
C ASN A 107 17.41 13.38 9.92
N GLU A 108 16.33 12.83 9.38
CA GLU A 108 15.54 11.74 9.96
C GLU A 108 16.20 10.36 9.75
N TYR A 109 16.76 10.10 8.56
CA TYR A 109 17.24 8.76 8.16
C TYR A 109 18.74 8.68 7.81
N GLY A 110 19.41 9.83 7.64
CA GLY A 110 20.79 9.88 7.18
C GLY A 110 20.97 9.66 5.68
N ILE A 111 22.12 10.08 5.14
CA ILE A 111 22.39 10.00 3.69
C ILE A 111 22.54 8.55 3.22
N SER A 112 23.20 7.68 4.00
CA SER A 112 23.48 6.30 3.61
C SER A 112 22.18 5.51 3.35
N THR A 113 21.21 5.61 4.26
CA THR A 113 19.91 4.94 4.15
C THR A 113 19.11 5.44 2.95
N LEU A 114 19.15 6.76 2.70
CA LEU A 114 18.51 7.36 1.52
C LEU A 114 19.17 6.94 0.22
N VAL A 115 20.48 6.73 0.20
CA VAL A 115 21.18 6.21 -0.99
C VAL A 115 20.72 4.81 -1.32
N THR A 116 20.57 3.93 -0.32
CA THR A 116 20.05 2.57 -0.51
C THR A 116 18.62 2.59 -1.04
N SER A 117 17.73 3.38 -0.43
CA SER A 117 16.34 3.53 -0.88
C SER A 117 16.25 4.12 -2.29
N LEU A 118 17.01 5.17 -2.58
CA LEU A 118 17.03 5.79 -3.91
C LEU A 118 17.66 4.88 -4.98
N ARG A 119 18.62 4.02 -4.63
CA ARG A 119 19.12 3.01 -5.57
C ARG A 119 18.02 2.03 -5.94
N SER A 120 17.31 1.47 -4.95
CA SER A 120 16.16 0.58 -5.20
C SER A 120 15.11 1.23 -6.12
N LEU A 121 14.80 2.50 -5.91
CA LEU A 121 13.87 3.25 -6.76
C LEU A 121 14.43 3.57 -8.15
N LEU A 122 15.73 3.79 -8.29
CA LEU A 122 16.37 4.01 -9.58
C LEU A 122 16.44 2.71 -10.40
N ASP A 123 16.72 1.58 -9.76
CA ASP A 123 16.75 0.25 -10.39
C ASP A 123 15.35 -0.16 -10.90
N GLN A 124 14.30 0.33 -10.25
CA GLN A 124 12.90 0.14 -10.67
C GLN A 124 12.41 1.20 -11.67
N GLU A 125 13.29 2.06 -12.19
CA GLU A 125 12.99 3.09 -13.18
C GLU A 125 11.85 4.07 -12.81
N VAL A 126 11.48 4.19 -11.53
CA VAL A 126 10.34 5.03 -11.12
C VAL A 126 10.56 6.53 -11.35
N PHE A 127 11.79 6.99 -11.57
CA PHE A 127 12.06 8.41 -11.89
C PHE A 127 12.11 8.69 -13.40
N THR A 128 12.15 7.66 -14.24
CA THR A 128 12.24 7.77 -15.71
C THR A 128 10.93 7.39 -16.39
N SER A 129 10.22 6.39 -15.87
CA SER A 129 8.92 5.94 -16.39
C SER A 129 7.79 6.39 -15.48
N VAL A 130 6.85 7.14 -16.05
CA VAL A 130 5.60 7.52 -15.36
C VAL A 130 4.80 6.26 -15.00
N ASP A 131 4.81 5.25 -15.86
CA ASP A 131 4.10 4.00 -15.62
C ASP A 131 4.76 3.16 -14.51
N ALA A 132 6.10 3.12 -14.45
CA ALA A 132 6.79 2.47 -13.33
C ALA A 132 6.45 3.15 -12.00
N ALA A 133 6.44 4.49 -11.97
CA ALA A 133 6.03 5.25 -10.80
C ALA A 133 4.58 4.98 -10.39
N ARG A 134 3.67 4.83 -11.37
CA ARG A 134 2.26 4.47 -11.14
C ARG A 134 2.12 3.07 -10.55
N CYS A 135 2.88 2.10 -11.04
CA CYS A 135 2.87 0.74 -10.49
C CYS A 135 3.39 0.70 -9.05
N ARG A 136 4.43 1.49 -8.71
CA ARG A 136 5.02 1.49 -7.36
C ARG A 136 4.22 2.32 -6.36
N PHE A 137 3.58 3.41 -6.81
CA PHE A 137 2.84 4.34 -5.97
C PHE A 137 1.47 4.67 -6.57
N PRO A 138 0.54 3.69 -6.68
CA PRO A 138 -0.74 3.86 -7.36
C PRO A 138 -1.57 5.01 -6.79
N ASP A 139 -1.54 5.20 -5.47
CA ASP A 139 -2.26 6.28 -4.78
C ASP A 139 -1.87 7.69 -5.25
N LEU A 140 -0.66 7.89 -5.81
CA LEU A 140 -0.18 9.20 -6.26
C LEU A 140 -0.77 9.64 -7.60
N PHE A 141 -1.53 8.78 -8.27
CA PHE A 141 -2.04 9.00 -9.63
C PHE A 141 -3.55 8.77 -9.75
N VAL A 142 -4.26 8.65 -8.63
CA VAL A 142 -5.72 8.43 -8.59
C VAL A 142 -6.49 9.68 -9.07
N GLU A 143 -5.90 10.87 -8.99
CA GLU A 143 -6.57 12.14 -9.34
C GLU A 143 -6.58 12.49 -10.84
N GLU A 144 -5.88 11.75 -11.71
CA GLU A 144 -5.73 12.14 -13.13
C GLU A 144 -6.70 11.42 -14.10
N GLN A 145 -7.60 10.57 -13.59
CA GLN A 145 -8.62 9.85 -14.39
C GLN A 145 -9.94 10.64 -14.55
N ALA A 146 -10.02 11.87 -14.04
CA ALA A 146 -11.21 12.72 -14.13
C ALA A 146 -11.04 13.89 -15.11
N SER A 147 -10.79 13.61 -16.40
CA SER A 147 -11.06 14.56 -17.48
C SER A 147 -11.18 13.84 -18.83
N PRO A 148 -12.21 14.12 -19.67
CA PRO A 148 -12.30 13.56 -21.02
C PRO A 148 -11.23 14.17 -21.92
N ARG A 149 -10.51 13.32 -22.67
CA ARG A 149 -9.63 13.74 -23.78
C ARG A 149 -10.48 14.12 -25.01
N PRO A 150 -10.09 15.17 -25.77
CA PRO A 150 -10.51 15.34 -27.15
C PRO A 150 -9.72 14.41 -28.08
N GLU A 151 -10.40 13.99 -29.14
CA GLU A 151 -9.91 13.26 -30.31
C GLU A 151 -9.02 14.15 -31.21
N GLU A 152 -8.51 13.55 -32.30
CA GLU A 152 -7.65 14.08 -33.39
C GLU A 152 -6.13 13.82 -33.21
N GLU A 153 -5.34 13.42 -34.21
CA GLU A 153 -5.54 13.15 -35.64
C GLU A 153 -4.33 12.35 -36.17
N GLN A 154 -4.48 11.82 -37.38
CA GLN A 154 -3.51 11.00 -38.13
C GLN A 154 -2.25 11.79 -38.52
N GLU A 155 -1.11 11.10 -38.70
CA GLU A 155 -0.18 11.47 -39.77
C GLU A 155 0.72 10.29 -40.19
N THR A 156 0.96 10.26 -41.50
CA THR A 156 1.58 9.21 -42.30
C THR A 156 3.09 9.40 -42.43
N VAL A 157 3.79 8.39 -42.98
CA VAL A 157 4.91 8.46 -43.95
C VAL A 157 6.01 7.42 -43.66
N THR A 158 5.93 6.36 -44.46
CA THR A 158 6.97 5.75 -45.31
C THR A 158 8.44 5.74 -44.86
N GLY A 159 9.00 4.54 -44.67
CA GLY A 159 10.44 4.29 -44.60
C GLY A 159 10.79 2.81 -44.83
N HIS A 160 11.05 2.46 -46.09
CA HIS A 160 11.60 1.17 -46.55
C HIS A 160 13.00 0.90 -45.98
N LEU A 161 13.35 -0.37 -45.72
CA LEU A 161 14.65 -1.04 -46.00
C LEU A 161 14.54 -2.56 -45.62
N PRO A 162 15.42 -3.47 -46.12
CA PRO A 162 14.99 -4.71 -46.75
C PRO A 162 15.19 -5.98 -45.91
N ILE A 163 14.39 -6.97 -46.30
CA ILE A 163 14.31 -8.36 -45.86
C ILE A 163 15.66 -9.08 -46.00
N LYS A 164 16.09 -9.79 -44.95
CA LYS A 164 16.94 -10.98 -45.09
C LYS A 164 16.15 -12.19 -44.60
N GLU A 165 16.03 -13.15 -45.50
CA GLU A 165 15.49 -14.48 -45.29
C GLU A 165 16.23 -15.19 -44.16
N ILE A 166 15.49 -15.88 -43.30
CA ILE A 166 16.01 -16.88 -42.36
C ILE A 166 15.27 -18.18 -42.69
N GLU A 167 16.03 -19.19 -43.10
CA GLU A 167 15.56 -20.55 -43.36
C GLU A 167 15.01 -21.22 -42.07
N PRO A 168 14.11 -22.22 -42.20
CA PRO A 168 13.57 -22.94 -41.06
C PRO A 168 14.61 -23.88 -40.46
N LEU A 169 14.82 -23.82 -39.15
CA LEU A 169 15.53 -24.86 -38.41
C LEU A 169 14.51 -25.76 -37.71
N ASP A 170 14.47 -27.00 -38.18
CA ASP A 170 13.70 -28.10 -37.64
C ASP A 170 14.23 -28.43 -36.23
N GLY A 171 13.36 -28.30 -35.23
CA GLY A 171 13.64 -28.67 -33.84
C GLY A 171 12.46 -29.41 -33.25
N GLU A 172 12.46 -30.73 -33.36
CA GLU A 172 11.51 -31.61 -32.68
C GLU A 172 11.69 -31.50 -31.15
N CYS A 173 10.66 -31.02 -30.45
CA CYS A 173 10.58 -31.16 -28.99
C CYS A 173 9.67 -32.34 -28.65
N ASN A 174 10.30 -33.43 -28.22
CA ASN A 174 9.62 -34.61 -27.70
C ASN A 174 8.90 -34.28 -26.39
N GLN A 175 7.63 -34.69 -26.31
CA GLN A 175 6.82 -34.66 -25.10
C GLN A 175 7.40 -35.59 -24.03
N SER A 176 7.27 -35.19 -22.77
CA SER A 176 7.28 -36.10 -21.63
C SER A 176 6.18 -35.68 -20.66
N ASN A 177 5.32 -36.65 -20.36
CA ASN A 177 4.09 -36.52 -19.59
C ASN A 177 4.33 -36.27 -18.09
N GLU A 178 3.35 -35.58 -17.47
CA GLU A 178 2.79 -35.60 -16.09
C GLU A 178 3.68 -36.14 -14.93
N VAL A 179 3.69 -35.59 -13.71
CA VAL A 179 2.55 -35.32 -12.80
C VAL A 179 2.99 -34.36 -11.66
N ASP A 180 2.00 -33.66 -11.08
CA ASP A 180 1.85 -33.32 -9.65
C ASP A 180 1.98 -31.84 -9.21
N GLY A 181 0.82 -31.24 -8.89
CA GLY A 181 0.57 -30.52 -7.63
C GLY A 181 1.32 -29.25 -7.23
N GLY A 182 2.27 -28.74 -8.02
CA GLY A 182 3.03 -27.54 -7.69
C GLY A 182 2.72 -26.38 -8.61
N PHE A 183 2.43 -25.19 -8.04
CA PHE A 183 2.45 -23.93 -8.78
C PHE A 183 3.84 -23.75 -9.42
N VAL A 184 3.96 -24.06 -10.71
CA VAL A 184 5.21 -23.93 -11.45
C VAL A 184 5.49 -22.44 -11.63
N PRO A 185 6.64 -21.91 -11.16
CA PRO A 185 7.05 -20.55 -11.43
C PRO A 185 7.08 -20.33 -12.94
N PHE A 186 6.49 -19.21 -13.39
CA PHE A 186 6.53 -18.65 -14.74
C PHE A 186 7.47 -19.38 -15.69
N LEU A 187 6.90 -19.99 -16.75
CA LEU A 187 7.59 -20.54 -17.92
C LEU A 187 8.95 -19.85 -18.17
N THR A 188 10.03 -20.42 -17.64
CA THR A 188 11.39 -20.14 -18.09
C THR A 188 11.69 -21.04 -19.28
N CYS A 189 10.78 -21.07 -20.26
CA CYS A 189 11.15 -21.54 -21.57
C CYS A 189 11.78 -20.34 -22.27
N ALA A 190 13.10 -20.20 -22.15
CA ALA A 190 13.86 -19.18 -22.86
C ALA A 190 13.74 -19.32 -24.40
N GLU A 191 13.15 -20.42 -24.89
CA GLU A 191 12.86 -20.71 -26.30
C GLU A 191 11.44 -20.30 -26.75
N ALA A 192 10.54 -19.89 -25.85
CA ALA A 192 9.20 -19.48 -26.25
C ALA A 192 9.24 -18.09 -26.89
N VAL A 193 9.12 -18.06 -28.23
CA VAL A 193 8.98 -16.82 -29.01
C VAL A 193 7.79 -16.02 -28.47
N SER A 194 7.98 -14.70 -28.30
CA SER A 194 6.96 -13.80 -27.79
C SER A 194 5.65 -13.95 -28.57
N LEU A 195 4.53 -13.92 -27.85
CA LEU A 195 3.20 -13.93 -28.46
C LEU A 195 3.07 -12.77 -29.45
N GLN A 196 3.61 -11.60 -29.14
CA GLN A 196 3.63 -10.46 -30.07
C GLN A 196 4.39 -10.79 -31.36
N THR A 197 5.52 -11.50 -31.28
CA THR A 197 6.27 -11.93 -32.47
C THR A 197 5.47 -12.90 -33.34
N TRP A 198 4.74 -13.83 -32.74
CA TRP A 198 3.81 -14.70 -33.47
C TRP A 198 2.69 -13.91 -34.14
N ILE A 199 2.08 -12.98 -33.41
CA ILE A 199 1.03 -12.10 -33.93
C ILE A 199 1.51 -11.29 -35.14
N ASP A 200 2.72 -10.73 -35.07
CA ASP A 200 3.30 -9.97 -36.17
C ASP A 200 3.55 -10.86 -37.41
N LEU A 201 3.94 -12.13 -37.21
CA LEU A 201 4.13 -13.10 -38.29
C LEU A 201 2.80 -13.48 -38.96
N PHE A 202 1.76 -13.79 -38.16
CA PHE A 202 0.43 -14.10 -38.68
C PHE A 202 -0.16 -12.94 -39.47
N THR A 203 0.04 -11.71 -38.98
CA THR A 203 -0.42 -10.49 -39.66
C THR A 203 0.30 -10.29 -41.00
N LYS A 204 1.60 -10.54 -41.08
CA LYS A 204 2.39 -10.37 -42.32
C LYS A 204 2.07 -11.42 -43.37
N ASN A 205 1.88 -12.67 -42.96
CA ASN A 205 1.73 -13.79 -43.89
C ASN A 205 0.28 -14.03 -44.33
N LYS A 206 -0.70 -13.32 -43.74
CA LYS A 206 -2.13 -13.44 -44.06
C LYS A 206 -2.67 -14.87 -44.00
N THR A 207 -2.02 -15.74 -43.24
CA THR A 207 -2.28 -17.19 -43.23
C THR A 207 -3.64 -17.56 -42.67
N LEU A 208 -4.26 -16.66 -41.90
CA LEU A 208 -5.57 -16.83 -41.29
C LEU A 208 -6.64 -15.88 -41.88
N GLU A 209 -6.23 -14.98 -42.80
CA GLU A 209 -7.13 -14.02 -43.43
C GLU A 209 -8.00 -14.70 -44.50
N THR A 210 -9.30 -14.51 -44.40
CA THR A 210 -10.28 -14.72 -45.46
C THR A 210 -10.89 -13.37 -45.85
N GLU A 211 -11.44 -13.27 -47.07
CA GLU A 211 -11.99 -12.03 -47.62
C GLU A 211 -13.06 -11.39 -46.69
N ASP A 212 -13.77 -12.23 -45.94
CA ASP A 212 -14.84 -11.81 -45.02
C ASP A 212 -14.36 -11.49 -43.59
N ASN A 213 -13.14 -11.90 -43.19
CA ASN A 213 -12.71 -11.84 -41.78
C ASN A 213 -11.55 -10.85 -41.52
N ALA A 214 -10.93 -10.28 -42.55
CA ALA A 214 -9.64 -9.57 -42.43
C ALA A 214 -9.63 -8.46 -41.35
N GLY A 215 -10.69 -7.65 -41.27
CA GLY A 215 -10.81 -6.60 -40.26
C GLY A 215 -11.02 -7.14 -38.83
N SER A 216 -11.83 -8.18 -38.67
CA SER A 216 -12.08 -8.81 -37.36
C SER A 216 -10.85 -9.55 -36.83
N LEU A 217 -10.14 -10.23 -37.73
CA LEU A 217 -8.94 -10.98 -37.41
C LEU A 217 -7.79 -10.08 -36.97
N SER A 218 -7.57 -8.93 -37.63
CA SER A 218 -6.54 -7.96 -37.21
C SER A 218 -6.80 -7.45 -35.79
N ASN A 219 -8.06 -7.15 -35.46
CA ASN A 219 -8.45 -6.75 -34.11
C ASN A 219 -8.24 -7.87 -33.08
N LEU A 220 -8.59 -9.11 -33.44
CA LEU A 220 -8.38 -10.30 -32.62
C LEU A 220 -6.88 -10.50 -32.31
N LEU A 221 -6.04 -10.51 -33.34
CA LEU A 221 -4.60 -10.70 -33.24
C LEU A 221 -3.95 -9.58 -32.40
N SER A 222 -4.34 -8.32 -32.63
CA SER A 222 -3.90 -7.18 -31.81
C SER A 222 -4.32 -7.34 -30.35
N SER A 223 -5.54 -7.81 -30.08
CA SER A 223 -6.01 -8.07 -28.72
C SER A 223 -5.23 -9.19 -28.05
N VAL A 224 -4.94 -10.28 -28.76
CA VAL A 224 -4.20 -11.43 -28.21
C VAL A 224 -2.74 -11.06 -27.92
N GLY A 225 -2.08 -10.29 -28.80
CA GLY A 225 -0.73 -9.77 -28.57
C GLY A 225 -0.64 -8.92 -27.29
N LYS A 226 -1.69 -8.13 -27.00
CA LYS A 226 -1.77 -7.33 -25.77
C LYS A 226 -1.85 -8.17 -24.49
N ILE A 227 -2.31 -9.42 -24.53
CA ILE A 227 -2.39 -10.28 -23.33
C ILE A 227 -1.00 -10.46 -22.70
N GLN A 228 0.02 -10.71 -23.53
CA GLN A 228 1.39 -10.84 -23.03
C GLN A 228 1.87 -9.53 -22.39
N ASN A 229 1.56 -8.38 -23.00
CA ASN A 229 1.93 -7.08 -22.45
C ASN A 229 1.24 -6.79 -21.13
N VAL A 230 -0.04 -7.12 -20.98
CA VAL A 230 -0.79 -7.00 -19.73
C VAL A 230 -0.10 -7.80 -18.62
N VAL A 231 0.29 -9.05 -18.91
CA VAL A 231 0.92 -9.94 -17.93
C VAL A 231 2.33 -9.47 -17.56
N ILE A 232 3.16 -9.10 -18.55
CA ILE A 232 4.53 -8.61 -18.33
C ILE A 232 4.52 -7.33 -17.50
N HIS A 233 3.65 -6.38 -17.84
CA HIS A 233 3.59 -5.07 -17.20
C HIS A 233 2.62 -5.03 -16.01
N ARG A 234 1.99 -6.15 -15.66
CA ARG A 234 0.98 -6.28 -14.58
C ARG A 234 -0.04 -5.13 -14.61
N LEU A 235 -0.60 -4.88 -15.79
CA LEU A 235 -1.58 -3.81 -15.96
C LEU A 235 -2.84 -4.11 -15.15
N ASN A 236 -3.35 -3.11 -14.44
CA ASN A 236 -4.63 -3.21 -13.76
C ASN A 236 -5.74 -3.27 -14.81
N LEU A 237 -6.42 -4.40 -14.89
CA LEU A 237 -7.56 -4.62 -15.77
C LEU A 237 -8.83 -4.75 -14.94
N ASN A 238 -9.93 -4.24 -15.48
CA ASN A 238 -11.25 -4.55 -14.96
C ASN A 238 -11.73 -5.91 -15.50
N PHE A 239 -12.80 -6.45 -14.90
CA PHE A 239 -13.33 -7.76 -15.27
C PHE A 239 -13.74 -7.85 -16.75
N PHE A 240 -14.36 -6.78 -17.29
CA PHE A 240 -14.77 -6.77 -18.68
C PHE A 240 -13.57 -6.93 -19.60
N GLU A 241 -12.47 -6.22 -19.33
CA GLU A 241 -11.22 -6.33 -20.09
C GLU A 241 -10.62 -7.73 -19.99
N VAL A 242 -10.54 -8.31 -18.79
CA VAL A 242 -10.04 -9.68 -18.60
C VAL A 242 -10.89 -10.70 -19.38
N ASN A 243 -12.22 -10.57 -19.31
CA ASN A 243 -13.11 -11.49 -20.02
C ASN A 243 -12.99 -11.34 -21.55
N GLN A 244 -12.88 -10.11 -22.05
CA GLN A 244 -12.64 -9.86 -23.48
C GLN A 244 -11.31 -10.48 -23.94
N PHE A 245 -10.24 -10.39 -23.14
CA PHE A 245 -8.98 -11.06 -23.47
C PHE A 245 -9.12 -12.58 -23.52
N LEU A 246 -9.84 -13.19 -22.58
CA LEU A 246 -10.07 -14.63 -22.58
C LEU A 246 -10.94 -15.09 -23.74
N LEU A 247 -11.99 -14.35 -24.08
CA LEU A 247 -12.82 -14.60 -25.28
C LEU A 247 -12.00 -14.52 -26.57
N ASN A 248 -11.16 -13.50 -26.70
CA ASN A 248 -10.28 -13.34 -27.85
C ASN A 248 -9.21 -14.43 -27.91
N ALA A 249 -8.70 -14.88 -26.77
CA ALA A 249 -7.79 -16.03 -26.71
C ALA A 249 -8.48 -17.33 -27.14
N GLU A 250 -9.71 -17.58 -26.69
CA GLU A 250 -10.51 -18.75 -27.12
C GLU A 250 -10.72 -18.76 -28.63
N GLU A 251 -11.10 -17.62 -29.21
CA GLU A 251 -11.33 -17.49 -30.65
C GLU A 251 -10.03 -17.67 -31.44
N PHE A 252 -8.92 -17.13 -30.97
CA PHE A 252 -7.62 -17.32 -31.61
C PHE A 252 -7.16 -18.79 -31.58
N ILE A 253 -7.30 -19.47 -30.44
CA ILE A 253 -6.96 -20.90 -30.32
C ILE A 253 -7.87 -21.77 -31.21
N ARG A 254 -9.15 -21.37 -31.36
CA ARG A 254 -10.08 -22.03 -32.29
C ARG A 254 -9.60 -21.93 -33.74
N LEU A 255 -9.03 -20.79 -34.16
CA LEU A 255 -8.45 -20.61 -35.50
C LEU A 255 -7.18 -21.44 -35.72
N LEU A 256 -6.42 -21.71 -34.66
CA LEU A 256 -5.24 -22.58 -34.70
C LEU A 256 -5.58 -24.09 -34.70
N ASP A 257 -6.86 -24.43 -34.57
CA ASP A 257 -7.37 -25.82 -34.52
C ASP A 257 -6.67 -26.69 -33.45
N THR A 258 -6.50 -26.13 -32.25
CA THR A 258 -5.86 -26.81 -31.12
C THR A 258 -6.82 -27.05 -29.95
N PRO A 259 -7.65 -28.11 -30.00
CA PRO A 259 -8.77 -28.30 -29.07
C PRO A 259 -8.35 -28.45 -27.60
N MET A 260 -7.19 -29.06 -27.34
CA MET A 260 -6.67 -29.23 -25.97
C MET A 260 -6.44 -27.88 -25.26
N TYR A 261 -5.86 -26.89 -25.96
CA TYR A 261 -5.63 -25.56 -25.38
C TYR A 261 -6.93 -24.76 -25.28
N LEU A 262 -7.89 -25.00 -26.18
CA LEU A 262 -9.19 -24.34 -26.14
C LEU A 262 -9.95 -24.71 -24.86
N ASP A 263 -9.97 -25.99 -24.50
CA ASP A 263 -10.64 -26.47 -23.29
C ASP A 263 -9.96 -25.94 -22.02
N ALA A 264 -8.62 -25.82 -22.02
CA ALA A 264 -7.88 -25.24 -20.92
C ALA A 264 -8.23 -23.76 -20.70
N VAL A 265 -8.29 -22.95 -21.76
CA VAL A 265 -8.64 -21.51 -21.64
C VAL A 265 -10.12 -21.33 -21.26
N LYS A 266 -11.03 -22.15 -21.81
CA LYS A 266 -12.44 -22.14 -21.39
C LYS A 266 -12.61 -22.46 -19.91
N SER A 267 -11.89 -23.46 -19.42
CA SER A 267 -11.91 -23.83 -18.00
C SER A 267 -11.38 -22.67 -17.13
N LEU A 268 -10.29 -22.02 -17.56
CA LEU A 268 -9.74 -20.84 -16.89
C LEU A 268 -10.75 -19.69 -16.82
N ARG A 269 -11.43 -19.37 -17.95
CA ARG A 269 -12.49 -18.35 -17.98
C ARG A 269 -13.60 -18.67 -16.99
N GLY A 270 -14.11 -19.91 -17.00
CA GLY A 270 -15.17 -20.32 -16.08
C GLY A 270 -14.79 -20.16 -14.62
N ARG A 271 -13.55 -20.50 -14.24
CA ARG A 271 -13.03 -20.29 -12.88
C ARG A 271 -12.93 -18.81 -12.51
N ILE A 272 -12.48 -17.97 -13.44
CA ILE A 272 -12.37 -16.52 -13.20
C ILE A 272 -13.76 -15.90 -13.02
N GLU A 273 -14.74 -16.30 -13.83
CA GLU A 273 -16.13 -15.87 -13.69
C GLU A 273 -16.74 -16.27 -12.33
N GLU A 274 -16.47 -17.49 -11.87
CA GLU A 274 -16.91 -17.96 -10.55
C GLU A 274 -16.31 -17.14 -9.41
N VAL A 275 -14.99 -16.92 -9.43
CA VAL A 275 -14.29 -16.09 -8.43
C VAL A 275 -14.86 -14.67 -8.39
N LEU A 276 -15.16 -14.09 -9.56
CA LEU A 276 -15.77 -12.78 -9.63
C LEU A 276 -17.18 -12.75 -9.04
N LEU A 277 -18.02 -13.74 -9.37
CA LEU A 277 -19.37 -13.84 -8.83
C LEU A 277 -19.37 -13.91 -7.31
N MET A 278 -18.41 -14.65 -6.73
CA MET A 278 -18.21 -14.70 -5.28
C MET A 278 -17.75 -13.35 -4.73
N ALA A 279 -16.71 -12.75 -5.31
CA ALA A 279 -16.18 -11.46 -4.87
C ALA A 279 -17.24 -10.33 -4.91
N ASN A 280 -18.09 -10.31 -5.93
CA ASN A 280 -19.18 -9.35 -6.04
C ASN A 280 -20.25 -9.55 -4.96
N ARG A 281 -20.59 -10.80 -4.62
CA ARG A 281 -21.51 -11.09 -3.51
C ARG A 281 -20.91 -10.64 -2.18
N ASP A 282 -19.64 -10.91 -1.94
CA ASP A 282 -18.94 -10.51 -0.72
C ASP A 282 -18.87 -8.99 -0.60
N ALA A 283 -18.50 -8.30 -1.67
CA ALA A 283 -18.48 -6.83 -1.71
C ALA A 283 -19.86 -6.22 -1.39
N ALA A 284 -20.93 -6.75 -1.99
CA ALA A 284 -22.29 -6.29 -1.71
C ALA A 284 -22.70 -6.57 -0.25
N SER A 285 -22.34 -7.75 0.28
CA SER A 285 -22.57 -8.11 1.68
C SER A 285 -21.89 -7.14 2.63
N ILE A 286 -20.61 -6.86 2.41
CA ILE A 286 -19.81 -5.92 3.19
C ILE A 286 -20.41 -4.53 3.14
N GLN A 287 -20.78 -4.04 1.94
CA GLN A 287 -21.38 -2.72 1.79
C GLN A 287 -22.71 -2.59 2.52
N ASN A 288 -23.56 -3.62 2.47
CA ASN A 288 -24.83 -3.63 3.17
C ASN A 288 -24.64 -3.66 4.70
N GLY A 289 -23.67 -4.43 5.19
CA GLY A 289 -23.27 -4.43 6.60
C GLY A 289 -22.82 -3.05 7.06
N ALA A 290 -21.89 -2.42 6.33
CA ALA A 290 -21.40 -1.08 6.62
C ALA A 290 -22.53 -0.03 6.60
N ASN A 291 -23.41 -0.06 5.60
CA ASN A 291 -24.54 0.86 5.50
C ASN A 291 -25.49 0.72 6.70
N ARG A 292 -25.71 -0.51 7.18
CA ARG A 292 -26.55 -0.76 8.36
C ARG A 292 -25.93 -0.18 9.62
N GLU A 293 -24.64 -0.41 9.84
CA GLU A 293 -23.93 0.13 11.01
C GLU A 293 -23.91 1.66 11.00
N VAL A 294 -23.67 2.27 9.84
CA VAL A 294 -23.72 3.73 9.68
C VAL A 294 -25.11 4.29 10.01
N ALA A 295 -26.18 3.62 9.56
CA ALA A 295 -27.54 4.04 9.86
C ALA A 295 -27.87 3.94 11.37
N GLU A 296 -27.36 2.91 12.06
CA GLU A 296 -27.52 2.77 13.50
C GLU A 296 -26.79 3.88 14.27
N ILE A 297 -25.56 4.20 13.87
CA ILE A 297 -24.78 5.31 14.45
C ILE A 297 -25.54 6.63 14.27
N GLU A 298 -26.11 6.88 13.09
CA GLU A 298 -26.85 8.11 12.83
C GLU A 298 -28.11 8.22 13.70
N ALA A 299 -28.85 7.12 13.87
CA ALA A 299 -30.00 7.07 14.78
C ALA A 299 -29.59 7.34 16.25
N GLN A 300 -28.44 6.80 16.68
CA GLN A 300 -27.91 7.05 18.02
C GLN A 300 -27.50 8.52 18.21
N ARG A 301 -26.86 9.13 17.21
CA ARG A 301 -26.51 10.56 17.23
C ARG A 301 -27.75 11.44 17.32
N GLU A 302 -28.79 11.14 16.56
CA GLU A 302 -30.02 11.91 16.61
C GLU A 302 -30.70 11.81 17.99
N ARG A 303 -30.70 10.62 18.59
CA ARG A 303 -31.20 10.43 19.96
C ARG A 303 -30.39 11.25 20.97
N LEU A 304 -29.06 11.17 20.92
CA LEU A 304 -28.19 11.93 21.81
C LEU A 304 -28.39 13.44 21.65
N ASN A 305 -28.57 13.92 20.41
CA ASN A 305 -28.84 15.33 20.15
C ASN A 305 -30.17 15.77 20.78
N ARG A 306 -31.21 14.93 20.76
CA ARG A 306 -32.49 15.21 21.44
C ARG A 306 -32.32 15.30 22.96
N GLU A 307 -31.57 14.37 23.55
CA GLU A 307 -31.26 14.37 24.99
C GLU A 307 -30.43 15.60 25.38
N GLU A 308 -29.46 16.00 24.56
CA GLU A 308 -28.66 17.21 24.79
C GLU A 308 -29.51 18.48 24.79
N GLU A 309 -30.43 18.61 23.82
CA GLU A 309 -31.34 19.76 23.74
C GLU A 309 -32.34 19.81 24.90
N GLU A 310 -32.76 18.65 25.43
CA GLU A 310 -33.58 18.59 26.65
C GLU A 310 -32.82 19.10 27.87
N VAL A 311 -31.59 18.63 28.08
CA VAL A 311 -30.73 19.08 29.19
C VAL A 311 -30.47 20.60 29.09
N LYS A 312 -30.27 21.15 27.89
CA LYS A 312 -30.11 22.59 27.70
C LYS A 312 -31.37 23.36 28.08
N ARG A 313 -32.54 22.91 27.65
CA ARG A 313 -33.82 23.54 28.02
C ARG A 313 -34.05 23.53 29.52
N ASP A 314 -33.86 22.38 30.16
CA ASP A 314 -34.03 22.24 31.62
C ASP A 314 -33.07 23.16 32.38
N ARG A 315 -31.82 23.27 31.92
CA ARG A 315 -30.85 24.21 32.50
C ARG A 315 -31.35 25.65 32.38
N ASP A 316 -31.80 26.04 31.19
CA ASP A 316 -32.21 27.42 30.93
C ASP A 316 -33.48 27.78 31.73
N GLU A 317 -34.45 26.87 31.85
CA GLU A 317 -35.65 27.04 32.69
C GLU A 317 -35.30 27.17 34.19
N ASN A 318 -34.33 26.38 34.67
CA ASN A 318 -33.84 26.50 36.04
C ASN A 318 -33.17 27.86 36.29
N LEU A 319 -32.39 28.37 35.33
CA LEU A 319 -31.76 29.69 35.42
C LEU A 319 -32.80 30.81 35.45
N ASP A 320 -33.85 30.71 34.64
CA ASP A 320 -34.96 31.67 34.63
C ASP A 320 -35.73 31.65 35.96
N THR A 321 -36.00 30.47 36.50
CA THR A 321 -36.66 30.32 37.82
C THR A 321 -35.84 30.99 38.94
N ILE A 322 -34.51 30.82 38.94
CA ILE A 322 -33.62 31.46 39.90
C ILE A 322 -33.66 32.98 39.74
N ARG A 323 -33.58 33.47 38.50
CA ARG A 323 -33.65 34.90 38.19
C ARG A 323 -34.95 35.52 38.69
N ASP A 324 -36.08 34.88 38.43
CA ASP A 324 -37.41 35.36 38.86
C ASP A 324 -37.55 35.37 40.39
N SER A 325 -36.93 34.41 41.08
CA SER A 325 -36.90 34.40 42.55
C SER A 325 -36.09 35.58 43.09
N ILE A 326 -34.89 35.80 42.54
CA ILE A 326 -34.02 36.91 42.93
C ILE A 326 -34.72 38.25 42.69
N GLU A 327 -35.37 38.41 41.53
CA GLU A 327 -36.11 39.63 41.21
C GLU A 327 -37.23 39.89 42.21
N ARG A 328 -38.03 38.86 42.54
CA ARG A 328 -39.06 38.95 43.57
C ARG A 328 -38.50 39.33 44.94
N ASP A 329 -37.41 38.70 45.38
CA ASP A 329 -36.79 38.97 46.68
C ASP A 329 -36.24 40.41 46.76
N ILE A 330 -35.64 40.91 45.67
CA ILE A 330 -35.19 42.31 45.58
C ILE A 330 -36.39 43.26 45.72
N PHE A 331 -37.50 43.01 45.02
CA PHE A 331 -38.69 43.85 45.13
C PHE A 331 -39.31 43.84 46.54
N VAL A 332 -39.31 42.70 47.23
CA VAL A 332 -39.75 42.61 48.63
C VAL A 332 -38.83 43.45 49.51
N ALA A 333 -37.51 43.26 49.42
CA ALA A 333 -36.53 44.01 50.22
C ALA A 333 -36.60 45.52 49.97
N MET A 334 -36.81 45.95 48.72
CA MET A 334 -37.00 47.37 48.37
C MET A 334 -38.25 47.97 49.03
N ARG A 335 -39.35 47.20 49.13
CA ARG A 335 -40.56 47.63 49.81
C ARG A 335 -40.35 47.75 51.32
N GLU A 336 -39.73 46.75 51.94
CA GLU A 336 -39.41 46.78 53.37
C GLU A 336 -38.50 47.97 53.72
N ALA A 337 -37.49 48.25 52.89
CA ALA A 337 -36.61 49.41 53.07
C ALA A 337 -37.37 50.75 52.96
N LYS A 338 -38.34 50.85 52.03
CA LYS A 338 -39.22 52.02 51.90
C LYS A 338 -40.07 52.21 53.17
N ASP A 339 -40.64 51.14 53.70
CA ASP A 339 -41.48 51.19 54.91
C ASP A 339 -40.67 51.56 56.16
N ALA A 340 -39.40 51.15 56.24
CA ALA A 340 -38.48 51.48 57.33
C ALA A 340 -37.91 52.91 57.27
N LEU A 341 -37.89 53.54 56.08
CA LEU A 341 -37.31 54.88 55.85
C LEU A 341 -38.29 55.79 55.08
N PRO A 342 -39.41 56.20 55.70
CA PRO A 342 -40.52 56.89 55.01
C PRO A 342 -40.16 58.28 54.45
N ASP A 343 -39.08 58.91 54.93
CA ASP A 343 -38.62 60.24 54.49
C ASP A 343 -37.66 60.22 53.29
N ILE A 344 -37.25 59.03 52.82
CA ILE A 344 -36.42 58.91 51.62
C ILE A 344 -37.34 58.67 50.44
N GLY A 345 -37.62 59.73 49.68
CA GLY A 345 -38.49 59.72 48.50
C GLY A 345 -37.98 58.79 47.39
N LEU A 346 -38.25 57.49 47.52
CA LEU A 346 -38.10 56.51 46.44
C LEU A 346 -39.31 56.67 45.52
N ALA A 347 -39.04 57.18 44.31
CA ALA A 347 -40.05 57.54 43.32
C ALA A 347 -41.05 56.41 43.06
N GLU A 348 -42.33 56.77 42.98
CA GLU A 348 -43.41 55.90 42.54
C GLU A 348 -43.19 55.54 41.06
N ASN A 349 -42.67 54.34 40.80
CA ASN A 349 -42.68 53.79 39.45
C ASN A 349 -44.07 53.20 39.17
N ARG A 350 -44.72 53.77 38.16
CA ARG A 350 -46.05 53.44 37.63
C ARG A 350 -45.97 52.33 36.59
#